data_AF-A0A351XAN7-F1
#
_entry.id   AF-A0A351XAN7-F1
#
_cell.length_a   1.000
_cell.length_b   1.000
_cell.length_c   1.000
_cell.angle_alpha   90.00
_cell.angle_beta   90.00
_cell.angle_gamma   90.00
#
_symmetry.space_group_name_H-M   'P 1'
#
loop_
_entity.id
_entity.type
_entity.pdbx_description
1 polymer ?
#
loop_
_entity_poly.entity_id
_entity_poly.type
_entity_poly.pdbx_seq_one_letter_code
_entity_poly.pdbx_strand_id
1 'polypeptide(L)'
;KMREMVDVSTIIGEPMVTGDTTLIPVSKVSYGFTSGGTDLPTKQNKELFGGAGGGGISITPVAFIVIQDSKVRLMQINNYTSSADRAIAMIPELVDRVTELVQAKKEDGQKEE
;
A
#
# COMPACT_ATOMS: atom_id res chain seq x y z
N LYS A 1 0.49 24.64 4.79
CA LYS A 1 1.01 24.17 6.10
C LYS A 1 0.12 23.02 6.56
N MET A 2 0.53 21.77 6.42
CA MET A 2 0.15 20.68 7.33
C MET A 2 0.98 19.46 6.96
N ARG A 3 1.80 19.00 7.90
CA ARG A 3 2.59 17.79 7.80
C ARG A 3 1.69 16.67 8.29
N GLU A 4 1.39 15.69 7.44
CA GLU A 4 0.67 14.48 7.84
C GLU A 4 1.43 13.79 8.99
N MET A 5 0.76 13.58 10.12
CA MET A 5 1.29 12.84 11.25
C MET A 5 0.76 11.41 11.12
N VAL A 6 1.60 10.50 10.63
CA VAL A 6 1.29 9.07 10.61
C VAL A 6 1.52 8.54 12.01
N ASP A 7 0.45 8.21 12.72
CA ASP A 7 0.55 7.55 14.03
C ASP A 7 0.63 6.03 13.83
N VAL A 8 1.54 5.42 14.59
CA VAL A 8 1.88 4.01 14.47
C VAL A 8 1.75 3.38 15.84
N SER A 9 0.92 2.33 15.91
CA SER A 9 0.70 1.53 17.13
C SER A 9 1.00 0.06 16.87
N THR A 10 1.17 -0.72 17.93
CA THR A 10 1.36 -2.19 17.86
C THR A 10 0.19 -2.89 18.51
N ILE A 11 -0.37 -3.89 17.83
CA ILE A 11 -1.34 -4.83 18.36
C ILE A 11 -0.60 -6.10 18.76
N ILE A 12 -0.86 -6.55 19.99
CA ILE A 12 -0.54 -7.90 20.44
C ILE A 12 -1.82 -8.70 20.35
N GLY A 13 -1.85 -9.70 19.48
CA GLY A 13 -3.03 -10.55 19.31
C GLY A 13 -3.10 -11.65 20.37
N GLU A 14 -4.19 -12.41 20.31
CA GLU A 14 -4.45 -13.47 21.28
C GLU A 14 -3.43 -14.62 21.14
N PRO A 15 -2.93 -15.18 22.26
CA PRO A 15 -2.06 -16.34 22.24
C PRO A 15 -2.75 -17.56 21.64
N MET A 16 -2.07 -18.23 20.72
CA MET A 16 -2.49 -19.49 20.11
C MET A 16 -1.58 -20.62 20.59
N VAL A 17 -2.14 -21.64 21.24
CA VAL A 17 -1.38 -22.77 21.79
C VAL A 17 -1.49 -23.98 20.87
N THR A 18 -0.35 -24.58 20.53
CA THR A 18 -0.24 -25.81 19.74
C THR A 18 0.80 -26.73 20.37
N GLY A 19 0.35 -27.85 20.95
CA GLY A 19 1.20 -28.71 21.77
C GLY A 19 1.91 -27.91 22.88
N ASP A 20 3.24 -28.01 22.93
CA ASP A 20 4.10 -27.30 23.89
C ASP A 20 4.53 -25.90 23.41
N THR A 21 3.97 -25.41 22.31
CA THR A 21 4.32 -24.12 21.70
C THR A 21 3.18 -23.12 21.82
N THR A 22 3.46 -21.93 22.35
CA THR A 22 2.54 -20.78 22.33
C THR A 22 3.02 -19.74 21.33
N LEU A 23 2.12 -19.31 20.46
CA LEU A 23 2.36 -18.30 19.42
C LEU A 23 1.55 -17.05 19.74
N ILE A 24 2.20 -15.89 19.82
CA ILE A 24 1.53 -14.61 20.03
C ILE A 24 1.78 -13.74 18.79
N PRO A 25 0.77 -13.49 17.95
CA PRO A 25 0.93 -12.66 16.77
C PRO A 25 1.11 -11.19 17.17
N VAL A 26 2.05 -10.51 16.50
CA VAL A 26 2.33 -9.08 16.67
C VAL A 26 2.13 -8.39 15.34
N SER A 27 1.30 -7.35 15.33
CA SER A 27 0.97 -6.56 14.14
C SER A 27 1.22 -5.08 14.38
N LYS A 28 1.71 -4.39 13.35
CA LYS A 28 1.82 -2.93 13.30
C LYS A 28 0.53 -2.36 12.72
N VAL A 29 -0.03 -1.35 13.37
CA VAL A 29 -1.14 -0.57 12.85
C VAL A 29 -0.64 0.80 12.48
N SER A 30 -0.99 1.26 11.29
CA SER A 30 -0.67 2.60 10.81
C SER A 30 -1.96 3.29 10.37
N TYR A 31 -2.16 4.51 10.83
CA TYR A 31 -3.28 5.35 10.46
C TYR A 31 -2.75 6.56 9.69
N GLY A 32 -3.39 6.89 8.58
CA GLY A 32 -3.04 8.04 7.76
C GLY A 32 -4.29 8.78 7.34
N PHE A 33 -4.26 10.10 7.44
CA PHE A 33 -5.33 10.98 7.00
C PHE A 33 -4.77 12.01 6.05
N THR A 34 -5.28 12.00 4.83
CA THR A 34 -4.95 12.99 3.83
C THR A 34 -6.10 13.92 3.61
N SER A 35 -5.79 15.20 3.51
CA SER A 35 -6.76 16.25 3.21
C SER A 35 -6.08 17.30 2.37
N GLY A 36 -6.74 17.72 1.30
CA GLY A 36 -6.28 18.76 0.40
C GLY A 36 -7.47 19.54 -0.14
N GLY A 37 -7.26 20.81 -0.44
CA GLY A 37 -8.28 21.61 -1.08
C GLY A 37 -7.63 22.73 -1.87
N THR A 38 -8.34 23.21 -2.87
CA THR A 38 -7.90 24.31 -3.70
C THR A 38 -9.06 25.27 -3.93
N ASP A 39 -8.74 26.55 -3.92
CA ASP A 39 -9.63 27.56 -4.47
C ASP A 39 -9.65 27.41 -5.99
N LEU A 40 -10.85 27.43 -6.56
CA LEU A 40 -11.08 27.36 -7.99
C LEU A 40 -11.26 28.79 -8.52
N PRO A 41 -10.45 29.24 -9.49
CA PRO A 41 -10.60 30.57 -10.06
C PRO A 41 -11.90 30.63 -10.88
N THR A 42 -12.78 31.58 -10.57
CA THR A 42 -14.04 31.75 -11.30
C THR A 42 -14.25 33.19 -11.75
N LYS A 43 -14.89 33.36 -12.91
CA LYS A 43 -15.14 34.67 -13.53
C LYS A 43 -16.35 35.39 -12.93
N GLN A 44 -17.16 34.71 -12.11
CA GLN A 44 -18.20 35.33 -11.29
C GLN A 44 -17.63 35.58 -9.89
N ASN A 45 -18.14 36.61 -9.21
CA ASN A 45 -17.66 37.10 -7.91
C ASN A 45 -18.00 36.15 -6.74
N LYS A 46 -17.82 34.84 -6.95
CA LYS A 46 -18.12 33.77 -6.03
C LYS A 46 -16.85 32.96 -5.81
N GLU A 47 -16.34 33.02 -4.60
CA GLU A 47 -15.26 32.16 -4.15
C GLU A 47 -15.76 30.71 -4.13
N LEU A 48 -15.16 29.86 -4.97
CA LEU A 48 -15.49 28.45 -5.08
C LEU A 48 -14.30 27.65 -4.58
N PHE A 49 -14.52 26.87 -3.52
CA PHE A 49 -13.52 26.01 -2.93
C PHE A 49 -13.85 24.55 -3.23
N GLY A 50 -12.86 23.80 -3.72
CA GLY A 50 -12.92 22.36 -3.94
C GLY A 50 -12.01 21.65 -2.97
N GLY A 51 -12.59 20.89 -2.03
CA GLY A 51 -11.87 20.07 -1.06
C GLY A 51 -12.00 18.58 -1.34
N ALA A 52 -10.96 17.82 -1.02
CA ALA A 52 -10.95 16.36 -1.00
C ALA A 52 -10.19 15.85 0.22
N GLY A 53 -10.67 14.77 0.83
CA GLY A 53 -10.00 14.11 1.93
C GLY A 53 -10.19 12.60 1.86
N GLY A 54 -9.29 11.87 2.49
CA GLY A 54 -9.31 10.42 2.57
C GLY A 54 -8.53 9.94 3.80
N GLY A 55 -9.01 8.88 4.43
CA GLY A 55 -8.33 8.23 5.54
C GLY A 55 -8.06 6.77 5.22
N GLY A 56 -7.00 6.22 5.80
CA GLY A 56 -6.64 4.82 5.65
C GLY A 56 -6.14 4.23 6.96
N ILE A 57 -6.52 2.98 7.20
CA ILE A 57 -6.00 2.15 8.28
C ILE A 57 -5.29 0.97 7.64
N SER A 58 -4.05 0.70 8.06
CA SER A 58 -3.29 -0.46 7.60
C SER A 58 -2.84 -1.28 8.79
N ILE A 59 -3.09 -2.59 8.74
CA ILE A 59 -2.64 -3.56 9.74
C ILE A 59 -1.67 -4.51 9.05
N THR A 60 -0.42 -4.52 9.51
CA THR A 60 0.66 -5.33 8.93
C THR A 60 1.19 -6.30 9.98
N PRO A 61 1.06 -7.62 9.79
CA PRO A 61 1.71 -8.61 10.63
C PRO A 61 3.23 -8.44 10.57
N VAL A 62 3.90 -8.33 11.72
CA VAL A 62 5.36 -8.10 11.78
C VAL A 62 6.12 -9.28 12.35
N ALA A 63 5.55 -10.00 13.32
CA ALA A 63 6.24 -11.09 13.99
C ALA A 63 5.28 -12.01 14.75
N PHE A 64 5.80 -13.15 15.18
CA PHE A 64 5.23 -14.01 16.20
C PHE A 64 6.20 -14.09 17.38
N ILE A 65 5.71 -13.87 18.60
CA ILE A 65 6.43 -14.27 19.80
C ILE A 65 6.13 -15.75 20.01
N VAL A 66 7.17 -16.58 20.02
CA VAL A 66 7.07 -18.03 20.19
C VAL A 66 7.63 -18.38 21.55
N ILE A 67 6.83 -19.09 22.34
CA ILE A 67 7.21 -19.62 23.65
C ILE A 67 7.18 -21.13 23.55
N GLN A 68 8.31 -21.79 23.76
CA GLN A 68 8.45 -23.25 23.72
C GLN A 68 9.52 -23.67 24.73
N ASP A 69 9.26 -24.70 25.53
CA ASP A 69 10.23 -25.26 26.50
C ASP A 69 10.90 -24.19 27.40
N SER A 70 10.11 -23.24 27.91
CA SER A 70 10.59 -22.06 28.69
C SER A 70 11.51 -21.10 27.94
N LYS A 71 11.66 -21.25 26.62
CA LYS A 71 12.41 -20.31 25.77
C LYS A 71 11.42 -19.40 25.06
N VAL A 72 11.74 -18.10 25.07
CA VAL A 72 10.99 -17.07 24.33
C VAL A 72 11.83 -16.62 23.15
N ARG A 73 11.25 -16.62 21.95
CA ARG A 73 11.90 -16.12 20.73
C ARG A 73 10.93 -15.30 19.89
N LEU A 74 11.40 -14.20 19.33
CA LEU A 74 10.66 -13.43 18.35
C LEU A 74 10.98 -13.94 16.95
N MET A 75 10.00 -14.47 16.23
CA MET A 75 10.11 -14.81 14.82
C MET A 75 9.52 -13.69 13.98
N GLN A 76 10.38 -12.97 13.26
CA GLN A 76 9.94 -11.93 12.33
C GLN A 76 9.34 -12.57 11.07
N ILE A 77 8.28 -11.96 10.57
CA ILE A 77 7.71 -12.32 9.28
C ILE A 77 8.55 -11.60 8.23
N ASN A 78 9.50 -12.33 7.63
CA ASN A 78 10.34 -11.78 6.57
C ASN A 78 9.55 -11.79 5.26
N ASN A 79 8.90 -10.66 4.93
CA ASN A 79 8.31 -10.46 3.60
C ASN A 79 9.43 -10.17 2.59
N TYR A 80 10.19 -11.20 2.19
CA TYR A 80 11.08 -11.14 1.03
C TYR A 80 10.27 -11.15 -0.27
N THR A 81 9.45 -10.12 -0.47
CA THR A 81 9.10 -9.61 -1.81
C THR A 81 8.96 -8.11 -1.62
N SER A 82 10.01 -7.34 -1.92
CA SER A 82 9.83 -5.89 -1.92
C SER A 82 8.73 -5.59 -2.94
N SER A 83 7.77 -4.74 -2.62
CA SER A 83 6.80 -4.27 -3.63
C SER A 83 7.52 -3.69 -4.85
N ALA A 84 8.77 -3.24 -4.69
CA ALA A 84 9.67 -2.88 -5.77
C ALA A 84 10.06 -4.06 -6.67
N ASP A 85 10.35 -5.25 -6.13
CA ASP A 85 10.66 -6.44 -6.92
C ASP A 85 9.47 -6.87 -7.77
N ARG A 86 8.25 -6.76 -7.22
CA ARG A 86 7.00 -6.98 -7.97
C ARG A 86 6.78 -5.92 -9.03
N ALA A 87 7.03 -4.64 -8.72
CA ALA A 87 6.92 -3.57 -9.69
C ALA A 87 7.87 -3.76 -10.87
N ILE A 88 9.11 -4.18 -10.61
CA ILE A 88 10.12 -4.49 -11.64
C ILE A 88 9.67 -5.66 -12.51
N ALA A 89 9.09 -6.70 -11.92
CA ALA A 89 8.57 -7.86 -12.67
C ALA A 89 7.38 -7.53 -13.58
N MET A 90 6.65 -6.43 -13.33
CA MET A 90 5.51 -6.01 -14.17
C MET A 90 5.93 -5.10 -15.35
N ILE A 91 7.16 -4.59 -15.38
CA ILE A 91 7.65 -3.72 -16.46
C ILE A 91 7.64 -4.42 -17.83
N PRO A 92 8.08 -5.68 -17.98
CA PRO A 92 8.11 -6.35 -19.28
C PRO A 92 6.74 -6.41 -19.95
N GLU A 93 5.70 -6.81 -19.21
CA GLU A 93 4.34 -6.92 -19.74
C GLU A 93 3.75 -5.57 -20.17
N LEU A 94 4.14 -4.48 -19.51
CA LEU A 94 3.71 -3.13 -19.88
C LEU A 94 4.35 -2.68 -21.21
N VAL A 95 5.61 -3.04 -21.46
CA VAL A 95 6.30 -2.73 -22.72
C VAL A 95 5.65 -3.48 -23.88
N ASP A 96 5.31 -4.75 -23.68
CA ASP A 96 4.68 -5.58 -24.71
C ASP A 96 3.31 -5.00 -25.11
N ARG A 97 2.46 -4.64 -24.14
CA ARG A 97 1.15 -4.02 -24.41
C ARG A 97 1.24 -2.65 -25.10
N VAL A 98 2.22 -1.82 -24.74
CA VAL A 98 2.45 -0.53 -25.40
C VAL A 98 2.91 -0.75 -26.84
N THR A 99 3.76 -1.75 -27.09
CA THR A 99 4.25 -2.08 -28.43
C THR A 99 3.12 -2.59 -29.32
N GLU A 100 2.25 -3.47 -28.81
CA GLU A 100 1.07 -3.96 -29.53
C GLU A 100 0.10 -2.83 -29.91
N LEU A 101 -0.19 -1.92 -28.98
CA LEU A 101 -1.08 -0.77 -29.25
C LEU A 101 -0.47 0.21 -30.28
N VAL A 102 0.84 0.41 -30.26
CA VAL A 102 1.53 1.27 -31.23
C VAL A 102 1.61 0.63 -32.62
N GLN A 103 1.76 -0.70 -32.70
CA GLN A 103 1.72 -1.44 -33.96
C GLN A 103 0.31 -1.46 -34.56
N ALA A 104 -0.71 -1.76 -33.74
CA ALA A 104 -2.11 -1.72 -34.18
C ALA A 104 -2.51 -0.34 -34.74
N LYS A 105 -2.03 0.74 -34.11
CA LYS A 105 -2.29 2.11 -34.58
C LYS A 105 -1.53 2.50 -35.85
N LYS A 106 -0.41 1.83 -36.17
CA LYS A 106 0.33 2.03 -37.43
C LYS A 106 -0.32 1.28 -38.59
N GLU A 107 -0.94 0.12 -38.35
CA GLU A 107 -1.65 -0.63 -39.38
C GLU A 107 -2.98 0.04 -39.78
N ASP A 108 -3.69 0.68 -38.85
CA ASP A 108 -4.91 1.43 -39.16
C ASP A 108 -4.66 2.72 -39.96
N GLY A 109 -3.44 3.28 -39.92
CA GLY A 109 -3.04 4.46 -40.70
C GLY A 109 -2.60 4.18 -42.14
N GLN A 110 -2.51 2.91 -42.56
CA GLN A 110 -2.10 2.49 -43.91
C GLN A 110 -3.27 2.04 -44.81
N LYS A 111 -4.52 2.12 -44.34
CA LYS A 111 -5.73 1.81 -45.12
C LYS A 111 -6.50 3.03 -45.64
N GLU A 112 -6.02 4.24 -45.39
CA GLU A 112 -6.52 5.48 -46.01
C GLU A 112 -5.40 6.17 -46.82
N GLU A 113 -4.98 5.54 -47.91
CA GLU A 113 -4.42 6.25 -49.08
C GLU A 113 -4.89 5.57 -50.38
#